data_AF-A0A3M1W5D8-F1
#
_entry.id   AF-A0A3M1W5D8-F1
#
_cell.length_a   1.000
_cell.length_b   1.000
_cell.length_c   1.000
_cell.angle_alpha   90.00
_cell.angle_beta   90.00
_cell.angle_gamma   90.00
#
_symmetry.space_group_name_H-M   'P 1'
#
loop_
_entity.id
_entity.type
_entity.pdbx_description
1 polymer ?
#
loop_
_entity_poly.entity_id
_entity_poly.type
_entity_poly.pdbx_seq_one_letter_code
_entity_poly.pdbx_strand_id
1 'polypeptide(L)' 'AAGVERLKDIRHRRPREFGNPTGLWTLELAAEMCFEQGVTPRRVSGETIRATLARQGIRWGRAKRWITSPDPAYRRKKRA' A
#
# COMPACT_ATOMS: atom_id res chain seq x y z
N ALA A 1 14.77 0.06 9.30
CA ALA A 1 13.31 -0.20 9.39
C ALA A 1 12.78 -0.81 8.07
N ALA A 2 13.29 -1.97 7.67
CA ALA A 2 13.03 -2.57 6.35
C ALA A 2 11.53 -2.83 6.06
N GLY A 3 10.74 -3.10 7.10
CA GLY A 3 9.29 -3.31 6.96
C GLY A 3 8.51 -2.09 6.47
N VAL A 4 8.94 -0.87 6.85
CA VAL A 4 8.27 0.38 6.44
C VAL A 4 8.53 0.68 4.97
N GLU A 5 9.75 0.44 4.49
CA GLU A 5 10.10 0.67 3.08
C GLU A 5 9.39 -0.31 2.16
N ARG A 6 9.31 -1.59 2.53
CA ARG A 6 8.49 -2.56 1.79
C ARG A 6 7.01 -2.24 1.83
N LEU A 7 6.48 -1.80 2.98
CA LEU A 7 5.09 -1.33 3.06
C LEU A 7 4.86 -0.10 2.16
N LYS A 8 5.83 0.81 2.02
CA LYS A 8 5.75 1.91 1.06
C LYS A 8 5.67 1.36 -0.37
N ASP A 9 6.54 0.43 -0.74
CA ASP A 9 6.55 -0.21 -2.06
C ASP A 9 5.21 -0.89 -2.40
N ILE A 10 4.70 -1.72 -1.49
CA ILE A 10 3.38 -2.38 -1.62
C ILE A 10 2.28 -1.33 -1.81
N ARG A 11 2.29 -0.26 -1.01
CA ARG A 11 1.31 0.83 -1.11
C ARG A 11 1.39 1.60 -2.45
N HIS A 12 2.55 1.62 -3.11
CA HIS A 12 2.72 2.25 -4.43
C HIS A 12 2.12 1.41 -5.57
N ARG A 13 1.99 0.10 -5.39
CA ARG A 13 1.34 -0.81 -6.34
C ARG A 13 -0.18 -0.76 -6.25
N ARG A 14 -0.89 -1.25 -7.27
CA ARG A 14 -2.36 -1.35 -7.21
C ARG A 14 -2.76 -2.66 -6.55
N PRO A 15 -3.80 -2.68 -5.68
CA PRO A 15 -4.25 -3.92 -5.06
C PRO A 15 -4.65 -5.00 -6.08
N ARG A 16 -5.15 -4.58 -7.25
CA ARG A 16 -5.49 -5.47 -8.37
C ARG A 16 -4.30 -6.24 -8.94
N GLU A 17 -3.08 -5.71 -8.82
CA GLU A 17 -1.87 -6.46 -9.23
C GLU A 17 -1.60 -7.66 -8.31
N PHE A 18 -2.18 -7.65 -7.11
CA PHE A 18 -2.11 -8.74 -6.13
C PHE A 18 -3.39 -9.59 -6.11
N GLY A 19 -4.15 -9.60 -7.21
CA GLY A 19 -5.36 -10.43 -7.31
C GLY A 19 -6.58 -9.92 -6.54
N ASN A 20 -6.52 -8.72 -5.93
CA ASN A 20 -7.67 -8.19 -5.20
C ASN A 20 -8.74 -7.61 -6.14
N PRO A 21 -10.05 -7.85 -5.86
CA PRO A 21 -11.14 -7.35 -6.67
C PRO A 21 -11.33 -5.83 -6.52
N THR A 22 -10.81 -5.24 -5.44
CA THR A 22 -10.93 -3.81 -5.15
C THR A 22 -9.74 -3.02 -5.72
N GLY A 23 -10.03 -1.83 -6.25
CA GLY A 23 -9.00 -0.90 -6.75
C GLY A 23 -8.41 0.02 -5.68
N LEU A 24 -8.86 -0.10 -4.42
CA LEU A 24 -8.56 0.82 -3.33
C LEU A 24 -7.81 0.09 -2.22
N TRP A 25 -6.72 0.71 -1.74
CA TRP A 25 -6.04 0.26 -0.54
C TRP A 25 -6.90 0.55 0.69
N THR A 26 -7.36 -0.52 1.36
CA THR A 26 -7.80 -0.43 2.77
C THR A 26 -6.62 -0.73 3.68
N LEU A 27 -6.70 -0.32 4.94
CA LEU A 27 -5.67 -0.61 5.93
C LEU A 27 -5.55 -2.11 6.20
N GLU A 28 -6.68 -2.82 6.22
CA GLU A 28 -6.72 -4.26 6.38
C GLU A 28 -6.06 -4.96 5.19
N LEU A 29 -6.33 -4.50 3.97
CA LEU A 29 -5.70 -5.04 2.78
C LEU A 29 -4.19 -4.78 2.76
N ALA A 30 -3.75 -3.60 3.19
CA ALA A 30 -2.33 -3.32 3.35
C ALA A 30 -1.66 -4.25 4.38
N ALA A 31 -2.40 -4.65 5.42
CA ALA A 31 -1.90 -5.52 6.45
C ALA A 31 -1.81 -6.98 6.00
N GLU A 32 -2.81 -7.45 5.25
CA GLU A 32 -2.79 -8.75 4.56
C GLU A 32 -1.61 -8.84 3.60
N MET A 33 -1.48 -7.85 2.71
CA MET A 33 -0.41 -7.85 1.72
C MET A 33 0.98 -7.74 2.36
N CYS A 34 1.11 -7.04 3.49
CA CYS A 34 2.35 -7.06 4.25
C CYS A 34 2.71 -8.44 4.76
N PHE A 35 1.73 -9.23 5.19
CA PHE A 35 1.97 -10.59 5.63
C PHE A 35 2.29 -11.52 4.46
N GLU A 36 1.50 -11.47 3.38
CA GLU A 36 1.71 -12.29 2.18
C GLU A 36 3.07 -12.02 1.53
N GLN A 37 3.52 -10.76 1.50
CA GLN A 37 4.83 -10.38 0.96
C GLN A 37 5.99 -10.60 1.96
N GLY A 38 5.72 -11.17 3.15
CA GLY A 38 6.73 -11.42 4.18
C GLY A 38 7.36 -10.15 4.78
N VAL A 39 6.63 -9.02 4.74
CA VAL A 39 7.03 -7.76 5.37
C VAL A 39 6.84 -7.82 6.87
N THR A 40 5.76 -8.46 7.31
CA THR A 40 5.51 -8.73 8.72
C THR A 40 5.56 -10.25 8.97
N PRO A 41 6.18 -10.70 10.08
CA PRO A 41 6.29 -12.12 10.40
C PRO A 41 4.93 -12.78 10.72
N ARG A 42 3.90 -11.96 10.97
CA ARG A 42 2.52 -12.38 11.19
C ARG A 42 1.57 -11.39 10.56
N ARG A 43 0.33 -11.84 10.31
CA ARG A 43 -0.78 -10.94 9.96
C ARG A 43 -0.98 -9.95 11.09
N VAL A 44 -0.91 -8.67 10.77
CA VAL A 44 -1.18 -7.57 11.70
C VAL A 44 -2.52 -6.93 11.34
N SER A 45 -3.10 -6.18 12.26
CA SER A 45 -4.33 -5.44 11.96
C SER A 45 -4.02 -4.16 11.18
N GLY A 46 -4.98 -3.66 10.42
CA GLY A 46 -4.85 -2.39 9.71
C GLY A 46 -4.48 -1.21 10.61
N GLU A 47 -4.91 -1.22 11.87
CA GLU A 47 -4.51 -0.22 12.87
C GLU A 47 -3.03 -0.30 13.26
N THR A 48 -2.43 -1.50 13.28
CA THR A 48 -0.99 -1.66 13.52
C THR A 48 -0.20 -1.04 12.37
N ILE A 49 -0.65 -1.24 11.13
CA ILE A 49 -0.06 -0.61 9.94
C ILE A 49 -0.18 0.92 10.04
N ARG A 50 -1.37 1.44 10.39
CA ARG A 50 -1.59 2.87 10.59
C ARG A 50 -0.67 3.45 11.67
N ALA A 51 -0.55 2.79 12.82
CA ALA A 51 0.31 3.22 13.92
C ALA A 51 1.80 3.21 13.52
N THR A 52 2.23 2.16 12.80
CA THR A 52 3.59 2.03 12.28
C THR A 52 3.92 3.14 11.29
N LEU A 53 3.00 3.47 10.40
CA LEU A 53 3.15 4.57 9.45
C LEU A 53 3.14 5.94 10.14
N ALA A 54 2.28 6.13 11.14
CA ALA A 54 2.21 7.36 11.90
C ALA A 54 3.51 7.64 12.67
N ARG A 55 4.14 6.61 13.25
CA ARG A 55 5.48 6.71 13.89
C ARG A 55 6.56 7.18 12.91
N GLN A 56 6.39 6.85 11.63
CA GLN A 56 7.29 7.26 10.54
C GLN A 56 6.88 8.60 9.90
N GLY A 57 5.92 9.32 10.49
CA GLY A 57 5.42 10.60 9.97
C GLY A 57 4.48 10.48 8.77
N ILE A 58 4.06 9.26 8.41
CA ILE A 58 3.25 9.00 7.23
C ILE A 58 1.78 8.88 7.65
N ARG A 59 0.98 9.90 7.33
CA ARG A 59 -0.47 9.85 7.54
C ARG A 59 -1.13 8.99 6.46
N TRP A 60 -1.89 7.97 6.88
CA TRP A 60 -2.74 7.19 5.98
C TRP A 60 -3.97 8.01 5.58
N GLY A 61 -3.92 8.63 4.40
CA GLY A 61 -4.99 9.44 3.83
C GLY A 61 -5.65 8.79 2.61
N ARG A 62 -6.55 9.53 1.95
CA ARG A 62 -7.29 9.07 0.77
C ARG A 62 -6.33 8.50 -0.30
N ALA A 63 -6.47 7.22 -0.64
CA ALA A 63 -5.53 6.45 -1.47
C ALA A 63 -5.14 7.14 -2.79
N LYS A 64 -6.08 7.86 -3.42
CA LYS A 64 -5.87 8.63 -4.66
C LYS A 64 -4.76 9.70 -4.57
N ARG A 65 -4.41 10.18 -3.38
CA ARG A 65 -3.40 11.23 -3.16
C ARG A 65 -1.97 10.66 -3.06
N TRP A 66 -1.80 9.35 -2.86
CA TRP A 66 -0.49 8.74 -2.53
C TRP A 66 -0.12 7.51 -3.38
N ILE A 67 -1.05 6.94 -4.15
CA ILE A 67 -0.71 5.95 -5.18
C ILE A 67 -0.02 6.70 -6.34
N THR A 68 1.30 6.85 -6.24
CA THR A 68 2.11 7.07 -7.45
C THR A 68 2.21 5.72 -8.13
N SER A 69 1.39 5.49 -9.16
CA SER A 69 1.49 4.30 -10.01
C SER A 69 2.92 4.29 -10.59
N PRO A 70 3.78 3.29 -10.30
CA PRO A 70 5.10 3.14 -10.93
C PRO A 70 5.01 2.64 -12.38
N ASP A 71 3.80 2.59 -12.93
CA ASP A 71 3.52 2.16 -14.29
C ASP A 71 3.83 3.28 -15.30
N PRO A 72 4.83 3.11 -16.20
CA PRO A 72 5.10 4.08 -17.26
C PRO A 72 3.89 4.27 -18.20
N ALA A 73 2.93 3.34 -18.24
CA ALA A 73 1.69 3.50 -19.00
C ALA A 73 0.64 4.39 -18.31
N TYR A 74 0.76 4.73 -17.01
CA TYR A 74 -0.14 5.66 -16.34
C TYR A 74 0.01 7.10 -16.83
N ARG A 75 1.21 7.48 -17.29
CA ARG A 75 1.41 8.76 -17.98
C ARG A 75 0.66 8.84 -19.31
N ARG A 76 0.34 7.69 -19.94
CA ARG A 76 -0.29 7.64 -21.28
C ARG A 76 -1.81 7.75 -21.26
N LYS A 77 -2.46 7.75 -20.09
CA LYS A 77 -3.93 7.77 -19.97
C LYS A 77 -4.50 8.98 -19.20
N LYS A 78 -3.76 10.10 -19.20
CA LYS A 78 -4.22 11.41 -18.68
C LYS A 78 -4.19 12.53 -19.74
N ARG A 79 -4.20 12.14 -21.02
CA ARG A 79 -4.49 12.99 -22.19
C ARG A 79 -5.37 12.16 -23.14
N ALA A 80 -6.61 11.94 -22.74
CA ALA A 80 -7.72 11.57 -23.60
C ALA A 80 -8.97 12.15 -22.94
#